data_AF-A0A915EFA3-F1
#
_entry.id   AF-A0A915EFA3-F1
#
_cell.length_a   1.000
_cell.length_b   1.000
_cell.length_c   1.000
_cell.angle_alpha   90.00
_cell.angle_beta   90.00
_cell.angle_gamma   90.00
#
_symmetry.space_group_name_H-M   'P 1'
#
loop_
_entity.id
_entity.type
_entity.pdbx_description
1 polymer ?
#
loop_
_entity_poly.entity_id
_entity_poly.type
_entity_poly.pdbx_seq_one_letter_code
_entity_poly.pdbx_strand_id
1 'polypeptide(L)'
;MFKKHVIPNAGYSRMIRLINQFRKSTIAKQDLHQATGKYLVGVSSTRWASQIIVIQTYLELQLDVHVIAMAREWVVPSRTDIEFLQQVSCLLKIFVEVLRRIQTVKEISISLCYGYLRAIYKSIEKFEAHNLPSPFANSLRNMLNKRFDCIMNPSAIDFDPVVFIATALDPNHAFRLSDSDYKVAVCALQNLIRMDESIVLEAETIAIESFYTFWPDPADVWKIREKFIELITDAYYTAPIVQSAHLHSLTGSRTFLYVNNYNFSHHRQNPHENIKTNKAVFPDWVGSCHECDLYLLFGFPFMPKELLPKPFSSVQWFDMDRNASQLFSSFFRQFLKFGDPNLPYDGAWAAHQPREHWYMDFNYTNMASLKTPGVLKRDYHFHEVAFWNNYIPQVDFSLND
;
A
#
# COMPACT_ATOMS: atom_id res chain seq x y z
N MET A 1 8.52 -31.90 6.25
CA MET A 1 9.99 -31.78 6.39
C MET A 1 10.75 -33.12 6.28
N PHE A 2 10.16 -34.27 6.63
CA PHE A 2 10.80 -35.58 6.45
C PHE A 2 9.90 -36.55 5.66
N LYS A 3 9.99 -36.56 4.32
CA LYS A 3 9.42 -37.66 3.50
C LYS A 3 10.21 -38.95 3.79
N LYS A 4 9.67 -40.11 3.42
CA LYS A 4 10.08 -41.50 3.74
C LYS A 4 11.57 -41.90 3.66
N HIS A 5 12.51 -41.01 3.31
CA HIS A 5 13.88 -41.32 2.90
C HIS A 5 15.00 -40.47 3.53
N VAL A 6 14.77 -39.71 4.62
CA VAL A 6 15.80 -38.77 5.13
C VAL A 6 16.86 -39.41 6.02
N ILE A 7 16.60 -40.57 6.63
CA ILE A 7 17.61 -41.30 7.44
C ILE A 7 18.09 -42.52 6.64
N PRO A 8 19.11 -42.39 5.78
CA PRO A 8 19.63 -43.48 4.96
C PRO A 8 20.51 -44.40 5.81
N ASN A 9 19.89 -45.20 6.68
CA ASN A 9 20.60 -46.21 7.46
C ASN A 9 19.79 -47.50 7.58
N ALA A 10 20.48 -48.63 7.41
CA ALA A 10 19.94 -49.97 7.61
C ALA A 10 19.35 -50.15 9.03
N GLY A 11 19.94 -49.52 10.05
CA GLY A 11 19.45 -49.54 11.43
C GLY A 11 18.08 -48.90 11.62
N TYR A 12 17.84 -47.73 11.03
CA TYR A 12 16.52 -47.08 11.05
C TYR A 12 15.46 -47.94 10.33
N SER A 13 15.83 -48.54 9.20
CA SER A 13 14.93 -49.42 8.44
C SER A 13 14.61 -50.73 9.17
N ARG A 14 15.56 -51.25 9.98
CA ARG A 14 15.35 -52.40 10.87
C ARG A 14 14.40 -52.03 12.02
N MET A 15 14.62 -50.90 12.68
CA MET A 15 13.74 -50.39 13.74
C MET A 15 12.29 -50.24 13.27
N ILE A 16 12.06 -49.61 12.11
CA ILE A 16 10.70 -49.42 11.57
C ILE A 16 10.03 -50.75 11.24
N ARG A 17 10.77 -51.74 10.72
CA ARG A 17 10.24 -53.09 10.47
C ARG A 17 9.81 -53.76 11.77
N LEU A 18 10.64 -53.70 12.81
CA LEU A 18 10.34 -54.25 14.13
C LEU A 18 9.10 -53.59 14.75
N ILE A 19 9.03 -52.25 14.74
CA ILE A 19 7.86 -51.50 15.22
C ILE A 19 6.59 -51.92 14.47
N ASN A 20 6.66 -52.14 13.16
CA ASN A 20 5.52 -52.61 12.39
C ASN A 20 5.12 -54.05 12.73
N GLN A 21 6.05 -54.93 13.12
CA GLN A 21 5.75 -56.28 13.61
C GLN A 21 5.00 -56.22 14.95
N PHE A 22 5.50 -55.43 15.91
CA PHE A 22 4.79 -55.16 17.16
C PHE A 22 3.39 -54.59 16.91
N ARG A 23 3.26 -53.64 15.97
CA ARG A 23 1.96 -53.04 15.64
C ARG A 23 0.99 -53.99 14.94
N LYS A 24 1.45 -55.10 14.36
CA LYS A 24 0.60 -56.12 13.74
C LYS A 24 0.20 -57.24 14.71
N SER A 25 1.04 -57.55 15.70
CA SER A 25 0.77 -58.62 16.67
C SER A 25 0.00 -58.10 17.89
N THR A 26 -1.22 -58.60 18.09
CA THR A 26 -2.08 -58.25 19.24
C THR A 26 -1.45 -58.69 20.56
N ILE A 27 -0.82 -59.88 20.57
CA ILE A 27 -0.15 -60.46 21.73
C ILE A 27 1.07 -59.62 22.11
N ALA A 28 1.94 -59.28 21.15
CA ALA A 28 3.14 -58.48 21.43
C ALA A 28 2.81 -57.05 21.92
N LYS A 29 1.67 -56.48 21.50
CA LYS A 29 1.18 -55.21 22.06
C LYS A 29 0.74 -55.34 23.51
N GLN A 30 0.05 -56.41 23.85
CA GLN A 30 -0.43 -56.66 25.21
C GLN A 30 0.75 -56.90 26.16
N ASP A 31 1.72 -57.73 25.75
CA ASP A 31 2.93 -57.99 26.53
C ASP A 31 3.74 -56.72 26.77
N LEU A 32 3.94 -55.89 25.73
CA LEU A 32 4.66 -54.64 25.88
C LEU A 32 3.91 -53.65 26.79
N HIS A 33 2.58 -53.61 26.69
CA HIS A 33 1.76 -52.75 27.54
C HIS A 33 1.77 -53.20 29.00
N GLN A 34 1.75 -54.51 29.26
CA GLN A 34 1.88 -55.05 30.61
C GLN A 34 3.26 -54.76 31.23
N ALA A 35 4.33 -54.80 30.44
CA ALA A 35 5.68 -54.52 30.91
C ALA A 35 5.93 -53.02 31.17
N THR A 36 5.38 -52.12 30.33
CA THR A 36 5.82 -50.71 30.29
C THR A 36 4.69 -49.69 30.47
N GLY A 37 3.43 -50.10 30.40
CA GLY A 37 2.26 -49.21 30.35
C GLY A 37 2.15 -48.38 29.05
N LYS A 38 3.06 -48.58 28.08
CA LYS A 38 3.17 -47.77 26.85
C LYS A 38 3.01 -48.62 25.59
N TYR A 39 2.80 -47.96 24.46
CA TYR A 39 2.72 -48.59 23.14
C TYR A 39 3.74 -47.98 22.17
N LEU A 40 4.25 -48.80 21.24
CA LEU A 40 5.07 -48.31 20.16
C LEU A 40 4.25 -47.51 19.14
N VAL A 41 4.73 -46.30 18.85
CA VAL A 41 4.11 -45.37 17.90
C VAL A 41 4.60 -45.69 16.49
N GLY A 42 3.69 -45.61 15.51
CA GLY A 42 4.03 -45.74 14.09
C GLY A 42 4.36 -44.41 13.44
N VAL A 43 5.14 -44.44 12.36
CA VAL A 43 5.38 -43.24 11.53
C VAL A 43 4.05 -42.81 10.89
N SER A 44 3.74 -41.53 11.02
CA SER A 44 2.56 -40.90 10.42
C SER A 44 3.00 -39.99 9.28
N SER A 45 2.30 -40.08 8.14
CA SER A 45 2.49 -39.19 6.99
C SER A 45 1.94 -37.78 7.24
N THR A 46 0.98 -37.63 8.16
CA THR A 46 0.29 -36.37 8.45
C THR A 46 0.96 -35.58 9.57
N ARG A 47 1.68 -36.23 10.49
CA ARG A 47 2.39 -35.56 11.60
C ARG A 47 3.86 -35.32 11.25
N TRP A 48 4.25 -34.06 11.09
CA TRP A 48 5.56 -33.66 10.53
C TRP A 48 6.80 -34.09 11.36
N ALA A 49 6.66 -34.26 12.68
CA ALA A 49 7.71 -34.72 13.58
C ALA A 49 7.63 -36.22 13.94
N SER A 50 6.79 -37.00 13.24
CA SER A 50 6.49 -38.39 13.60
C SER A 50 7.73 -39.29 13.65
N GLN A 51 8.69 -39.09 12.74
CA GLN A 51 9.93 -39.89 12.72
C GLN A 51 10.76 -39.70 13.99
N ILE A 52 10.83 -38.49 14.52
CA ILE A 52 11.60 -38.16 15.73
C ILE A 52 10.93 -38.77 16.95
N ILE A 53 9.61 -38.63 17.05
CA ILE A 53 8.80 -39.20 18.15
C ILE A 53 8.93 -40.72 18.17
N VAL A 54 8.92 -41.37 17.01
CA VAL A 54 9.07 -42.82 16.87
C VAL A 54 10.44 -43.29 17.35
N ILE A 55 11.51 -42.59 16.97
CA ILE A 55 12.87 -42.90 17.43
C ILE A 55 12.98 -42.73 18.95
N GLN A 56 12.47 -41.63 19.51
CA GLN A 56 12.50 -41.37 20.95
C GLN A 56 11.71 -42.41 21.74
N THR A 57 10.52 -42.78 21.27
CA THR A 57 9.67 -43.81 21.91
C THR A 57 10.35 -45.19 21.86
N TYR A 58 11.00 -45.52 20.74
CA TYR A 58 11.73 -46.78 20.61
C TYR A 58 12.94 -46.85 21.55
N LEU A 59 13.73 -45.76 21.62
CA LEU A 59 14.89 -45.68 22.51
C LEU A 59 14.49 -45.74 23.99
N GLU A 60 13.34 -45.18 24.36
CA GLU A 60 12.80 -45.27 25.72
C GLU A 60 12.43 -46.71 26.10
N LEU A 61 11.79 -47.45 25.19
CA LEU A 61 11.29 -48.81 25.41
C LEU A 61 12.27 -49.90 24.95
N GLN A 62 13.53 -49.54 24.68
CA GLN A 62 14.47 -50.39 23.95
C GLN A 62 14.68 -51.75 24.61
N LEU A 63 14.83 -51.78 25.94
CA LEU A 63 15.14 -53.00 26.70
C LEU A 63 13.96 -53.99 26.66
N ASP A 64 12.75 -53.52 26.94
CA ASP A 64 11.55 -54.36 26.95
C ASP A 64 11.20 -54.86 25.54
N VAL A 65 11.35 -53.99 24.54
CA VAL A 65 11.16 -54.36 23.13
C VAL A 65 12.18 -55.42 22.70
N HIS A 66 13.42 -55.34 23.16
CA HIS A 66 14.46 -56.33 22.86
C HIS A 66 14.11 -57.70 23.46
N VAL A 67 13.72 -57.76 24.74
CA VAL A 67 13.34 -59.02 25.41
C VAL A 67 12.15 -59.69 24.72
N ILE A 68 11.09 -58.92 24.44
CA ILE A 68 9.85 -59.43 23.83
C ILE A 68 10.08 -59.89 22.39
N ALA A 69 10.95 -59.19 21.64
CA ALA A 69 11.33 -59.56 20.29
C ALA A 69 12.22 -60.80 20.23
N MET A 70 13.18 -60.93 21.15
CA MET A 70 14.07 -62.09 21.26
C MET A 70 13.29 -63.36 21.60
N ALA A 71 12.32 -63.29 22.51
CA ALA A 71 11.43 -64.41 22.85
C ALA A 71 10.57 -64.90 21.66
N ARG A 72 10.52 -64.14 20.56
CA ARG A 72 9.73 -64.41 19.36
C ARG A 72 10.58 -64.61 18.11
N GLU A 73 11.90 -64.72 18.28
CA GLU A 73 12.87 -64.87 17.18
C GLU A 73 12.79 -63.73 16.13
N TRP A 74 12.40 -62.52 16.56
CA TRP A 74 12.33 -61.36 15.67
C TRP A 74 13.69 -60.69 15.52
N VAL A 75 13.97 -60.13 14.33
CA VAL A 75 15.22 -59.44 14.04
C VAL A 75 15.25 -58.09 14.77
N VAL A 76 16.18 -57.94 15.71
CA VAL A 76 16.35 -56.73 16.53
C VAL A 76 17.52 -55.87 16.00
N PRO A 77 17.44 -54.53 16.06
CA PRO A 77 18.57 -53.65 15.76
C PRO A 77 19.82 -54.00 16.59
N SER A 78 21.00 -53.90 15.97
CA SER A 78 22.29 -54.15 16.64
C SER A 78 22.64 -53.01 17.61
N ARG A 79 23.65 -53.22 18.46
CA ARG A 79 24.20 -52.17 19.33
C ARG A 79 24.65 -50.93 18.53
N THR A 80 25.27 -51.13 17.37
CA THR A 80 25.68 -50.06 16.45
C THR A 80 24.48 -49.32 15.84
N ASP A 81 23.37 -50.02 15.57
CA ASP A 81 22.14 -49.38 15.12
C ASP A 81 21.53 -48.49 16.21
N ILE A 82 21.56 -48.95 17.47
CA ILE A 82 21.06 -48.21 18.63
C ILE A 82 21.91 -46.95 18.88
N GLU A 83 23.23 -47.07 18.85
CA GLU A 83 24.16 -45.93 18.99
C GLU A 83 23.91 -44.86 17.90
N PHE A 84 23.69 -45.29 16.66
CA PHE A 84 23.30 -44.39 15.56
C PHE A 84 21.93 -43.71 15.82
N LEU A 85 20.92 -44.46 16.25
CA LEU A 85 19.59 -43.89 16.55
C LEU A 85 19.64 -42.88 17.70
N GLN A 86 20.47 -43.11 18.72
CA GLN A 86 20.72 -42.16 19.80
C GLN A 86 21.36 -40.86 19.30
N GLN A 87 22.36 -40.97 18.41
CA GLN A 87 22.99 -39.81 17.77
C GLN A 87 21.99 -38.98 16.94
N VAL A 88 21.17 -39.65 16.12
CA VAL A 88 20.11 -39.01 15.33
C VAL A 88 19.06 -38.35 16.22
N SER A 89 18.64 -39.02 17.30
CA SER A 89 17.69 -38.48 18.27
C SER A 89 18.23 -37.22 18.96
N CYS A 90 19.51 -37.22 19.33
CA CYS A 90 20.19 -36.08 19.93
C CYS A 90 20.21 -34.88 18.97
N LEU A 91 20.60 -35.10 17.71
CA LEU A 91 20.66 -34.05 16.68
C LEU A 91 19.28 -33.46 16.36
N LEU A 92 18.24 -34.30 16.29
CA LEU A 92 16.90 -33.87 15.91
C LEU A 92 16.07 -33.31 17.07
N LYS A 93 16.55 -33.41 18.33
CA LYS A 93 15.83 -32.91 19.51
C LYS A 93 15.51 -31.42 19.41
N ILE A 94 16.43 -30.60 18.89
CA ILE A 94 16.22 -29.16 18.73
C ILE A 94 15.11 -28.83 17.72
N PHE A 95 14.96 -29.63 16.68
CA PHE A 95 13.91 -29.43 15.67
C PHE A 95 12.52 -29.59 16.26
N VAL A 96 12.34 -30.52 17.19
CA VAL A 96 11.04 -30.71 17.87
C VAL A 96 10.67 -29.48 18.69
N GLU A 97 11.63 -28.92 19.44
CA GLU A 97 11.38 -27.74 20.26
C GLU A 97 11.13 -26.49 19.40
N VAL A 98 11.88 -26.31 18.32
CA VAL A 98 11.67 -25.22 17.35
C VAL A 98 10.28 -25.33 16.71
N LEU A 99 9.92 -26.52 16.19
CA LEU A 99 8.62 -26.73 15.55
C LEU A 99 7.47 -26.53 16.52
N ARG A 100 7.61 -26.97 17.78
CA ARG A 100 6.60 -26.77 18.82
C ARG A 100 6.32 -25.29 19.05
N ARG A 101 7.34 -24.43 18.99
CA ARG A 101 7.20 -22.98 19.21
C ARG A 101 6.65 -22.25 17.98
N ILE A 102 7.17 -22.55 16.79
CA ILE A 102 6.72 -21.92 15.53
C ILE A 102 5.26 -22.26 15.20
N GLN A 103 4.77 -23.43 15.62
CA GLN A 103 3.39 -23.86 15.38
C GLN A 103 2.36 -23.24 16.33
N THR A 104 2.77 -22.42 17.30
CA THR A 104 1.82 -21.76 18.21
C THR A 104 1.20 -20.53 17.55
N VAL A 105 -0.12 -20.37 17.69
CA VAL A 105 -0.86 -19.21 17.16
C VAL A 105 -0.78 -17.99 18.10
N LYS A 106 -0.11 -18.15 19.25
CA LYS A 106 -0.05 -17.13 20.32
C LYS A 106 1.14 -16.16 20.19
N GLU A 107 2.11 -16.47 19.34
CA GLU A 107 3.33 -15.69 19.17
C GLU A 107 3.50 -15.28 17.69
N ILE A 108 4.07 -14.09 17.44
CA ILE A 108 4.43 -13.65 16.08
C ILE A 108 5.50 -14.62 15.56
N SER A 109 5.14 -15.45 14.58
CA SER A 109 5.97 -16.60 14.19
C SER A 109 7.14 -16.23 13.29
N ILE A 110 7.02 -15.16 12.49
CA ILE A 110 7.98 -14.86 11.42
C ILE A 110 9.28 -14.22 11.92
N SER A 111 9.24 -13.35 12.94
CA SER A 111 10.44 -12.75 13.57
C SER A 111 11.28 -13.78 14.33
N LEU A 112 10.69 -14.92 14.67
CA LEU A 112 11.36 -16.03 15.36
C LEU A 112 12.10 -16.95 14.40
N CYS A 113 11.69 -17.00 13.13
CA CYS A 113 12.18 -17.95 12.14
C CYS A 113 13.70 -17.90 11.98
N TYR A 114 14.27 -16.69 11.81
CA TYR A 114 15.71 -16.51 11.65
C TYR A 114 16.49 -17.05 12.86
N GLY A 115 16.06 -16.67 14.07
CA GLY A 115 16.69 -17.09 15.31
C GLY A 115 16.69 -18.61 15.50
N TYR A 116 15.56 -19.26 15.20
CA TYR A 116 15.44 -20.71 15.32
C TYR A 116 16.22 -21.47 14.24
N LEU A 117 16.20 -21.00 12.98
CA LEU A 117 17.01 -21.58 11.92
C LEU A 117 18.49 -21.48 12.26
N ARG A 118 18.96 -20.33 12.72
CA ARG A 118 20.35 -20.14 13.18
C ARG A 118 20.71 -21.07 14.33
N ALA A 119 19.79 -21.30 15.28
CA ALA A 119 19.98 -22.25 16.36
C ALA A 119 20.12 -23.70 15.87
N ILE A 120 19.35 -24.09 14.85
CA ILE A 120 19.45 -25.41 14.20
C ILE A 120 20.82 -25.57 13.53
N TYR A 121 21.25 -24.59 12.73
CA TYR A 121 22.57 -24.61 12.08
C TYR A 121 23.71 -24.76 13.08
N LYS A 122 23.69 -23.95 14.14
CA LYS A 122 24.68 -24.01 15.23
C LYS A 122 24.67 -25.36 15.96
N SER A 123 23.51 -26.00 16.08
CA SER A 123 23.41 -27.34 16.69
C SER A 123 24.05 -28.42 15.80
N ILE A 124 23.92 -28.31 14.49
CA ILE A 124 24.55 -29.24 13.53
C ILE A 124 26.07 -29.07 13.56
N GLU A 125 26.56 -27.83 13.56
CA GLU A 125 28.00 -27.52 13.69
C GLU A 125 28.59 -28.07 15.00
N LYS A 126 27.90 -27.85 16.13
CA LYS A 126 28.33 -28.41 17.42
C LYS A 126 28.37 -29.93 17.41
N PHE A 127 27.39 -30.57 16.77
CA PHE A 127 27.31 -32.03 16.69
C PHE A 127 28.48 -32.62 15.89
N GLU A 128 28.85 -32.00 14.76
CA GLU A 128 29.98 -32.42 13.94
C GLU A 128 31.35 -32.15 14.59
N ALA A 129 31.44 -31.15 15.48
CA ALA A 129 32.67 -30.90 16.23
C ALA A 129 32.96 -31.97 17.31
N HIS A 130 31.94 -32.69 17.79
CA HIS A 130 32.07 -33.64 18.91
C HIS A 130 31.90 -35.11 18.51
N ASN A 131 31.41 -35.41 17.30
CA ASN A 131 31.22 -36.76 16.78
C ASN A 131 31.82 -36.87 15.37
N LEU A 132 32.26 -38.07 14.96
CA LEU A 132 32.71 -38.35 13.59
C LEU A 132 31.70 -37.81 12.56
N PRO A 133 32.14 -37.33 11.38
CA PRO A 133 31.26 -36.77 10.36
C PRO A 133 30.19 -37.80 9.99
N SER A 134 28.99 -37.61 10.50
CA SER A 134 27.89 -38.49 10.16
C SER A 134 27.43 -38.11 8.76
N PRO A 135 27.39 -39.03 7.78
CA PRO A 135 26.80 -38.78 6.46
C PRO A 135 25.38 -38.17 6.56
N PHE A 136 24.70 -38.45 7.68
CA PHE A 136 23.43 -37.87 8.04
C PHE A 136 23.48 -36.36 8.34
N ALA A 137 24.49 -35.87 9.07
CA ALA A 137 24.63 -34.44 9.39
C ALA A 137 24.91 -33.61 8.13
N ASN A 138 25.80 -34.09 7.25
CA ASN A 138 26.05 -33.49 5.95
C ASN A 138 24.81 -33.48 5.04
N SER A 139 24.08 -34.61 4.99
CA SER A 139 22.83 -34.69 4.24
C SER A 139 21.77 -33.72 4.78
N LEU A 140 21.66 -33.59 6.11
CA LEU A 140 20.75 -32.67 6.77
C LEU A 140 21.11 -31.22 6.48
N ARG A 141 22.39 -30.84 6.58
CA ARG A 141 22.86 -29.48 6.23
C ARG A 141 22.56 -29.14 4.77
N ASN A 142 22.88 -30.04 3.84
CA ASN A 142 22.58 -29.82 2.42
C ASN A 142 21.08 -29.64 2.16
N MET A 143 20.23 -30.40 2.87
CA MET A 143 18.78 -30.23 2.79
C MET A 143 18.29 -28.91 3.37
N LEU A 144 18.92 -28.40 4.43
CA LEU A 144 18.59 -27.10 5.02
C LEU A 144 19.02 -25.96 4.09
N ASN A 145 20.26 -25.97 3.61
CA ASN A 145 20.77 -24.95 2.69
C ASN A 145 19.90 -24.85 1.44
N LYS A 146 19.61 -25.99 0.81
CA LYS A 146 18.73 -26.04 -0.37
C LYS A 146 17.33 -25.43 -0.13
N ARG A 147 16.85 -25.37 1.11
CA ARG A 147 15.50 -24.90 1.44
C ARG A 147 15.44 -23.52 2.08
N PHE A 148 16.51 -23.10 2.75
CA PHE A 148 16.52 -21.93 3.60
C PHE A 148 17.69 -20.98 3.30
N ASP A 149 18.57 -21.27 2.34
CA ASP A 149 19.61 -20.31 1.91
C ASP A 149 18.98 -19.01 1.40
N CYS A 150 17.87 -19.09 0.66
CA CYS A 150 17.10 -17.92 0.23
C CYS A 150 16.61 -17.05 1.39
N ILE A 151 16.56 -17.55 2.62
CA ILE A 151 16.11 -16.77 3.79
C ILE A 151 17.30 -16.40 4.68
N MET A 152 18.32 -17.24 4.75
CA MET A 152 19.41 -17.12 5.73
C MET A 152 20.67 -16.47 5.17
N ASN A 153 20.84 -16.43 3.85
CA ASN A 153 22.06 -15.94 3.20
C ASN A 153 21.76 -14.70 2.34
N PRO A 154 22.12 -13.48 2.82
CA PRO A 154 21.98 -12.24 2.06
C PRO A 154 22.67 -12.23 0.69
N SER A 155 23.67 -13.10 0.48
CA SER A 155 24.40 -13.22 -0.78
C SER A 155 23.77 -14.22 -1.75
N ALA A 156 22.65 -14.85 -1.40
CA ALA A 156 21.93 -15.75 -2.30
C ALA A 156 21.22 -14.97 -3.41
N ILE A 157 21.17 -15.54 -4.61
CA ILE A 157 20.52 -14.92 -5.78
C ILE A 157 19.01 -14.77 -5.56
N ASP A 158 18.41 -15.71 -4.84
CA ASP A 158 17.00 -15.78 -4.50
C ASP A 158 16.71 -15.32 -3.07
N PHE A 159 17.54 -14.42 -2.52
CA PHE A 159 17.39 -13.94 -1.15
C PHE A 159 16.07 -13.17 -0.94
N ASP A 160 15.27 -13.62 0.02
CA ASP A 160 14.04 -12.99 0.50
C ASP A 160 14.33 -12.26 1.84
N PRO A 161 14.29 -10.90 1.84
CA PRO A 161 14.62 -10.11 3.02
C PRO A 161 13.50 -10.07 4.08
N VAL A 162 12.30 -10.59 3.81
CA VAL A 162 11.12 -10.43 4.69
C VAL A 162 11.39 -10.94 6.11
N VAL A 163 12.05 -12.09 6.24
CA VAL A 163 12.36 -12.67 7.56
C VAL A 163 13.40 -11.83 8.30
N PHE A 164 14.37 -11.24 7.58
CA PHE A 164 15.37 -10.34 8.15
C PHE A 164 14.72 -9.04 8.65
N ILE A 165 13.84 -8.45 7.84
CA ILE A 165 13.07 -7.26 8.19
C ILE A 165 12.20 -7.53 9.42
N ALA A 166 11.41 -8.61 9.40
CA ALA A 166 10.55 -8.96 10.52
C ALA A 166 11.33 -9.22 11.82
N THR A 167 12.53 -9.82 11.72
CA THR A 167 13.41 -10.04 12.88
C THR A 167 13.99 -8.72 13.39
N ALA A 168 14.38 -7.80 12.50
CA ALA A 168 14.93 -6.49 12.85
C ALA A 168 13.89 -5.58 13.51
N LEU A 169 12.64 -5.64 13.06
CA LEU A 169 11.54 -4.84 13.60
C LEU A 169 11.01 -5.34 14.96
N ASP A 170 11.27 -6.59 15.32
CA ASP A 170 10.85 -7.15 16.61
C ASP A 170 11.86 -6.79 17.71
N PRO A 171 11.49 -5.94 18.70
CA PRO A 171 12.41 -5.48 19.74
C PRO A 171 12.99 -6.62 20.60
N ASN A 172 12.28 -7.75 20.70
CA ASN A 172 12.71 -8.91 21.46
C ASN A 172 13.59 -9.87 20.65
N HIS A 173 13.72 -9.65 19.34
CA HIS A 173 14.41 -10.57 18.44
C HIS A 173 15.50 -9.93 17.58
N ALA A 174 15.51 -8.59 17.45
CA ALA A 174 16.50 -7.84 16.70
C ALA A 174 17.96 -8.19 17.05
N PHE A 175 18.26 -8.41 18.34
CA PHE A 175 19.60 -8.76 18.82
C PHE A 175 20.15 -10.08 18.25
N ARG A 176 19.30 -10.90 17.62
CA ARG A 176 19.72 -12.17 17.01
C ARG A 176 20.37 -11.98 15.64
N LEU A 177 20.14 -10.85 14.97
CA LEU A 177 20.82 -10.48 13.73
C LEU A 177 22.25 -10.01 14.06
N SER A 178 23.19 -10.29 13.16
CA SER A 178 24.50 -9.63 13.22
C SER A 178 24.39 -8.17 12.77
N ASP A 179 25.36 -7.33 13.09
CA ASP A 179 25.35 -5.92 12.63
C ASP A 179 25.31 -5.80 11.10
N SER A 180 25.93 -6.73 10.38
CA SER A 180 25.84 -6.79 8.91
C SER A 180 24.44 -7.18 8.44
N ASP A 181 23.84 -8.20 9.04
CA ASP A 181 22.51 -8.68 8.67
C ASP A 181 21.43 -7.65 9.00
N TYR A 182 21.59 -6.93 10.12
CA TYR A 182 20.70 -5.83 10.50
C TYR A 182 20.76 -4.69 9.48
N LYS A 183 21.95 -4.33 8.99
CA LYS A 183 22.09 -3.35 7.91
C LYS A 183 21.43 -3.80 6.61
N VAL A 184 21.54 -5.09 6.25
CA VAL A 184 20.83 -5.66 5.09
C VAL A 184 19.32 -5.54 5.28
N ALA A 185 18.79 -5.87 6.46
CA ALA A 185 17.37 -5.74 6.78
C ALA A 185 16.86 -4.29 6.63
N VAL A 186 17.60 -3.33 7.18
CA VAL A 186 17.24 -1.90 7.09
C VAL A 186 17.31 -1.40 5.65
N CYS A 187 18.35 -1.79 4.89
CA CYS A 187 18.49 -1.42 3.48
C CYS A 187 17.36 -2.00 2.63
N ALA A 188 17.01 -3.28 2.85
CA ALA A 188 15.90 -3.93 2.15
C ALA A 188 14.55 -3.27 2.48
N LEU A 189 14.31 -2.91 3.74
CA LEU A 189 13.11 -2.18 4.15
C LEU A 189 13.04 -0.80 3.48
N GLN A 190 14.16 -0.06 3.42
CA GLN A 190 14.22 1.23 2.73
C GLN A 190 13.97 1.11 1.24
N ASN A 191 14.48 0.04 0.59
CA ASN A 191 14.26 -0.20 -0.83
C ASN A 191 12.81 -0.60 -1.14
N LEU A 192 12.17 -1.39 -0.27
CA LEU A 192 10.74 -1.71 -0.38
C LEU A 192 9.88 -0.46 -0.29
N ILE A 193 10.15 0.42 0.67
CA ILE A 193 9.43 1.70 0.82
C ILE A 193 9.69 2.63 -0.38
N ARG A 194 10.93 2.69 -0.88
CA ARG A 194 11.30 3.57 -2.00
C ARG A 194 10.80 3.12 -3.36
N MET A 195 10.70 1.82 -3.61
CA MET A 195 10.18 1.32 -4.90
C MET A 195 8.72 1.70 -5.09
N ASP A 196 7.93 1.64 -4.02
CA ASP A 196 6.50 1.99 -4.01
C ASP A 196 6.28 3.47 -4.41
N GLU A 197 6.95 4.40 -3.72
CA GLU A 197 6.79 5.84 -3.97
C GLU A 197 7.33 6.29 -5.35
N SER A 198 8.40 5.66 -5.85
CA SER A 198 9.03 6.08 -7.11
C SER A 198 8.24 5.70 -8.36
N ILE A 199 7.62 4.52 -8.37
CA ILE A 199 6.85 4.00 -9.51
C ILE A 199 5.51 4.71 -9.59
N VAL A 200 4.86 4.96 -8.44
CA VAL A 200 3.63 5.76 -8.35
C VAL A 200 3.88 7.18 -8.90
N LEU A 201 4.94 7.85 -8.44
CA LEU A 201 5.26 9.21 -8.88
C LEU A 201 5.55 9.30 -10.39
N GLU A 202 6.23 8.30 -10.97
CA GLU A 202 6.52 8.26 -12.40
C GLU A 202 5.24 8.07 -13.24
N ALA A 203 4.36 7.14 -12.83
CA ALA A 203 3.11 6.88 -13.53
C ALA A 203 2.15 8.08 -13.47
N GLU A 204 2.01 8.73 -12.30
CA GLU A 204 1.22 9.95 -12.13
C GLU A 204 1.76 11.09 -12.98
N THR A 205 3.09 11.30 -12.97
CA THR A 205 3.73 12.38 -13.75
C THR A 205 3.48 12.18 -15.24
N ILE A 206 3.66 10.95 -15.75
CA ILE A 206 3.40 10.63 -17.16
C ILE A 206 1.93 10.85 -17.52
N ALA A 207 1.00 10.46 -16.64
CA ALA A 207 -0.43 10.67 -16.87
C ALA A 207 -0.79 12.16 -16.94
N ILE A 208 -0.28 12.96 -16.00
CA ILE A 208 -0.51 14.41 -15.92
C ILE A 208 0.10 15.11 -17.15
N GLU A 209 1.35 14.80 -17.48
CA GLU A 209 2.03 15.36 -18.64
C GLU A 209 1.25 15.02 -19.93
N SER A 210 0.83 13.76 -20.08
CA SER A 210 0.09 13.33 -21.25
C SER A 210 -1.27 14.04 -21.40
N PHE A 211 -1.99 14.21 -20.30
CA PHE A 211 -3.32 14.83 -20.28
C PHE A 211 -3.26 16.32 -20.62
N TYR A 212 -2.27 17.03 -20.09
CA TYR A 212 -2.08 18.48 -20.32
C TYR A 212 -1.10 18.80 -21.46
N THR A 213 -0.65 17.84 -22.25
CA THR A 213 0.14 18.13 -23.45
C THR A 213 -0.75 18.55 -24.61
N PHE A 214 -0.41 19.66 -25.27
CA PHE A 214 -1.04 20.04 -26.54
C PHE A 214 -0.42 19.22 -27.68
N TRP A 215 -0.92 18.00 -27.87
CA TRP A 215 -0.40 17.03 -28.84
C TRP A 215 -0.31 17.49 -30.31
N PRO A 216 -1.16 18.40 -30.82
CA PRO A 216 -0.99 18.89 -32.20
C PRO A 216 0.33 19.63 -32.43
N ASP A 217 0.87 20.30 -31.40
CA ASP A 217 2.20 20.91 -31.41
C ASP A 217 2.78 21.01 -29.99
N PRO A 218 3.50 19.98 -29.51
CA PRO A 218 4.08 19.97 -28.17
C PRO A 218 5.15 21.06 -27.95
N ALA A 219 5.65 21.71 -29.01
CA ALA A 219 6.67 22.75 -28.92
C ALA A 219 6.09 24.18 -28.94
N ASP A 220 4.77 24.34 -29.12
CA ASP A 220 4.12 25.65 -29.11
C ASP A 220 4.16 26.26 -27.69
N VAL A 221 5.03 27.24 -27.52
CA VAL A 221 5.25 27.96 -26.25
C VAL A 221 3.97 28.60 -25.70
N TRP A 222 3.05 29.04 -26.55
CA TRP A 222 1.79 29.64 -26.12
C TRP A 222 0.86 28.58 -25.55
N LYS A 223 0.80 27.41 -26.20
CA LYS A 223 -0.02 26.28 -25.76
C LYS A 223 0.56 25.59 -24.54
N ILE A 224 1.88 25.48 -24.42
CA ILE A 224 2.54 25.03 -23.18
C ILE A 224 2.10 25.90 -22.01
N ARG A 225 2.12 27.23 -22.16
CA ARG A 225 1.70 28.15 -21.09
C ARG A 225 0.21 27.99 -20.76
N GLU A 226 -0.65 27.95 -21.76
CA GLU A 226 -2.10 27.77 -21.57
C GLU A 226 -2.41 26.47 -20.83
N LYS A 227 -1.79 25.36 -21.26
CA LYS A 227 -1.97 24.05 -20.63
C LYS A 227 -1.42 23.99 -19.21
N PHE A 228 -0.30 24.66 -18.94
CA PHE A 228 0.22 24.76 -17.58
C PHE A 228 -0.73 25.57 -16.67
N ILE A 229 -1.37 26.61 -17.20
CA ILE A 229 -2.39 27.37 -16.46
C ILE A 229 -3.61 26.49 -16.20
N GLU A 230 -4.11 25.75 -17.19
CA GLU A 230 -5.21 24.79 -17.03
C GLU A 230 -4.88 23.72 -15.98
N LEU A 231 -3.69 23.12 -16.05
CA LEU A 231 -3.19 22.12 -15.10
C LEU A 231 -3.31 22.60 -13.65
N ILE A 232 -2.73 23.75 -13.35
CA ILE A 232 -2.72 24.30 -11.99
C ILE A 232 -4.13 24.76 -11.59
N THR A 233 -4.90 25.32 -12.52
CA THR A 233 -6.28 25.75 -12.26
C THR A 233 -7.16 24.57 -11.87
N ASP A 234 -7.07 23.47 -12.63
CA ASP A 234 -7.90 22.30 -12.41
C ASP A 234 -7.51 21.57 -11.12
N ALA A 235 -6.22 21.36 -10.89
CA ALA A 235 -5.72 20.63 -9.72
C ALA A 235 -6.04 21.34 -8.40
N TYR A 236 -5.81 22.66 -8.33
CA TYR A 236 -5.93 23.41 -7.07
C TYR A 236 -7.31 24.04 -6.85
N TYR A 237 -8.07 24.30 -7.91
CA TYR A 237 -9.34 25.03 -7.80
C TYR A 237 -10.52 24.27 -8.40
N THR A 238 -10.50 23.95 -9.70
CA THR A 238 -11.69 23.41 -10.37
C THR A 238 -12.12 22.05 -9.79
N ALA A 239 -11.21 21.07 -9.76
CA ALA A 239 -11.51 19.72 -9.29
C ALA A 239 -12.00 19.69 -7.83
N PRO A 240 -11.33 20.32 -6.85
CA PRO A 240 -11.80 20.32 -5.47
C PRO A 240 -13.09 21.12 -5.26
N ILE A 241 -13.29 22.25 -5.94
CA ILE A 241 -14.51 23.05 -5.80
C ILE A 241 -15.72 22.31 -6.36
N VAL A 242 -15.58 21.70 -7.54
CA VAL A 242 -16.66 20.91 -8.15
C VAL A 242 -16.98 19.68 -7.29
N GLN A 243 -15.96 19.01 -6.73
CA GLN A 243 -16.17 17.89 -5.80
C GLN A 243 -16.93 18.34 -4.54
N SER A 244 -16.54 19.48 -3.97
CA SER A 244 -17.21 20.06 -2.80
C SER A 244 -18.67 20.38 -3.11
N ALA A 245 -18.94 21.05 -4.25
CA ALA A 245 -20.29 21.36 -4.68
C ALA A 245 -21.14 20.10 -4.88
N HIS A 246 -20.56 19.07 -5.48
CA HIS A 246 -21.20 17.76 -5.67
C HIS A 246 -21.57 17.13 -4.33
N LEU A 247 -20.61 17.01 -3.39
CA LEU A 247 -20.84 16.44 -2.05
C LEU A 247 -21.88 17.22 -1.23
N HIS A 248 -21.84 18.55 -1.27
CA HIS A 248 -22.87 19.37 -0.64
C HIS A 248 -24.25 19.14 -1.26
N SER A 249 -24.36 19.08 -2.59
CA SER A 249 -25.64 18.80 -3.25
C SER A 249 -26.17 17.38 -2.97
N LEU A 250 -25.28 16.39 -2.88
CA LEU A 250 -25.61 15.00 -2.55
C LEU A 250 -26.20 14.85 -1.15
N THR A 251 -25.70 15.63 -0.19
CA THR A 251 -26.21 15.63 1.19
C THR A 251 -27.54 16.38 1.35
N GLY A 252 -28.10 16.92 0.25
CA GLY A 252 -29.36 17.65 0.23
C GLY A 252 -29.21 19.16 0.48
N SER A 253 -27.98 19.69 0.54
CA SER A 253 -27.77 21.13 0.62
C SER A 253 -28.13 21.80 -0.70
N ARG A 254 -28.79 22.95 -0.64
CA ARG A 254 -29.10 23.74 -1.83
C ARG A 254 -27.87 24.55 -2.26
N THR A 255 -27.06 23.94 -3.11
CA THR A 255 -25.77 24.48 -3.57
C THR A 255 -25.93 25.29 -4.85
N PHE A 256 -25.18 26.40 -5.01
CA PHE A 256 -25.13 27.19 -6.24
C PHE A 256 -23.67 27.34 -6.68
N LEU A 257 -23.35 26.81 -7.87
CA LEU A 257 -22.01 26.87 -8.46
C LEU A 257 -21.96 27.97 -9.53
N TYR A 258 -20.85 28.69 -9.63
CA TYR A 258 -20.62 29.69 -10.68
C TYR A 258 -19.22 29.63 -11.27
N VAL A 259 -19.09 30.20 -12.46
CA VAL A 259 -17.83 30.50 -13.13
C VAL A 259 -17.87 31.97 -13.51
N ASN A 260 -16.81 32.71 -13.16
CA ASN A 260 -16.72 34.13 -13.46
C ASN A 260 -15.78 34.38 -14.64
N ASN A 261 -16.34 34.85 -15.75
CA ASN A 261 -15.60 35.12 -16.98
C ASN A 261 -15.32 36.61 -17.20
N TYR A 262 -15.36 37.43 -16.14
CA TYR A 262 -14.95 38.83 -16.24
C TYR A 262 -13.43 38.96 -16.37
N ASN A 263 -12.99 39.43 -17.53
CA ASN A 263 -11.57 39.55 -17.85
C ASN A 263 -11.06 40.99 -17.61
N PHE A 264 -10.27 41.17 -16.55
CA PHE A 264 -9.62 42.46 -16.27
C PHE A 264 -8.33 42.72 -17.05
N SER A 265 -7.83 41.69 -17.73
CA SER A 265 -6.54 41.65 -18.43
C SER A 265 -6.66 42.14 -19.87
N HIS A 266 -7.74 41.81 -20.57
CA HIS A 266 -7.93 42.25 -21.96
C HIS A 266 -8.10 43.77 -22.05
N HIS A 267 -7.63 44.37 -23.14
CA HIS A 267 -7.85 45.79 -23.43
C HIS A 267 -9.33 46.14 -23.26
N ARG A 268 -9.64 46.85 -22.18
CA ARG A 268 -10.96 47.41 -21.86
C ARG A 268 -11.23 48.54 -22.86
N GLN A 269 -11.50 48.20 -24.11
CA GLN A 269 -11.83 49.17 -25.14
C GLN A 269 -13.26 49.62 -24.90
N ASN A 270 -13.40 50.88 -24.49
CA ASN A 270 -14.67 51.57 -24.60
C ASN A 270 -14.83 51.95 -26.09
N PRO A 271 -15.85 51.45 -26.83
CA PRO A 271 -16.01 51.77 -28.26
C PRO A 271 -16.20 53.28 -28.53
N HIS A 272 -16.53 54.03 -27.48
CA HIS A 272 -16.83 55.45 -27.52
C HIS A 272 -15.68 56.38 -27.09
N GLU A 273 -14.53 55.85 -26.65
CA GLU A 273 -13.40 56.69 -26.20
C GLU A 273 -12.06 56.22 -26.80
N ASN A 274 -11.45 57.10 -27.60
CA ASN A 274 -10.09 56.95 -28.16
C ASN A 274 -8.98 57.11 -27.09
N ILE A 275 -9.10 56.47 -25.93
CA ILE A 275 -8.12 56.56 -24.84
C ILE A 275 -7.22 55.31 -24.87
N LYS A 276 -6.03 55.47 -25.45
CA LYS A 276 -4.99 54.44 -25.57
C LYS A 276 -4.23 54.13 -24.27
N THR A 277 -4.65 54.67 -23.12
CA THR A 277 -3.80 54.76 -21.92
C THR A 277 -4.44 54.19 -20.66
N ASN A 278 -5.13 53.05 -20.75
CA ASN A 278 -5.38 52.28 -19.52
C ASN A 278 -4.25 51.25 -19.39
N LYS A 279 -3.39 51.43 -18.39
CA LYS A 279 -2.38 50.43 -18.04
C LYS A 279 -3.13 49.20 -17.51
N ALA A 280 -3.15 48.12 -18.28
CA ALA A 280 -3.73 46.86 -17.83
C ALA A 280 -3.04 46.44 -16.52
N VAL A 281 -3.84 46.12 -15.50
CA VAL A 281 -3.32 45.68 -14.19
C VAL A 281 -2.60 44.35 -14.33
N PHE A 282 -3.11 43.52 -15.24
CA PHE A 282 -2.66 42.18 -15.51
C PHE A 282 -2.23 42.06 -16.98
N PRO A 283 -1.20 41.26 -17.29
CA PRO A 283 -0.86 40.93 -18.67
C PRO A 283 -2.02 40.26 -19.41
N ASP A 284 -2.18 40.53 -20.72
CA ASP A 284 -3.30 40.00 -21.52
C ASP A 284 -3.49 38.49 -21.43
N TRP A 285 -2.39 37.74 -21.32
CA TRP A 285 -2.40 36.28 -21.26
C TRP A 285 -2.98 35.71 -19.95
N VAL A 286 -3.14 36.53 -18.91
CA VAL A 286 -3.68 36.10 -17.61
C VAL A 286 -5.19 35.84 -17.69
N GLY A 287 -5.90 36.55 -18.59
CA GLY A 287 -7.35 36.40 -18.71
C GLY A 287 -8.10 36.73 -17.41
N SER A 288 -9.05 35.87 -17.05
CA SER A 288 -9.76 35.91 -15.75
C SER A 288 -8.87 35.31 -14.66
N CYS A 289 -8.24 36.16 -13.87
CA CYS A 289 -7.32 35.76 -12.81
C CYS A 289 -8.03 35.24 -11.55
N HIS A 290 -7.27 34.52 -10.73
CA HIS A 290 -7.68 34.12 -9.38
C HIS A 290 -8.06 35.33 -8.52
N GLU A 291 -9.14 35.21 -7.75
CA GLU A 291 -9.70 36.24 -6.86
C GLU A 291 -10.14 37.55 -7.53
N CYS A 292 -10.11 37.62 -8.86
CA CYS A 292 -10.45 38.85 -9.55
C CYS A 292 -11.95 39.18 -9.47
N ASP A 293 -12.79 38.16 -9.24
CA ASP A 293 -14.19 38.32 -8.88
C ASP A 293 -14.41 39.08 -7.56
N LEU A 294 -13.45 39.05 -6.62
CA LEU A 294 -13.52 39.84 -5.39
C LEU A 294 -13.50 41.35 -5.66
N TYR A 295 -12.80 41.80 -6.71
CA TYR A 295 -12.81 43.21 -7.10
C TYR A 295 -14.22 43.66 -7.53
N LEU A 296 -14.97 42.78 -8.19
CA LEU A 296 -16.37 43.02 -8.52
C LEU A 296 -17.26 42.97 -7.27
N LEU A 297 -17.04 41.98 -6.41
CA LEU A 297 -17.85 41.77 -5.20
C LEU A 297 -17.75 42.95 -4.22
N PHE A 298 -16.54 43.45 -3.99
CA PHE A 298 -16.25 44.55 -3.06
C PHE A 298 -16.43 45.94 -3.68
N GLY A 299 -16.86 46.04 -4.94
CA GLY A 299 -17.20 47.31 -5.54
C GLY A 299 -15.99 48.21 -5.85
N PHE A 300 -14.83 47.62 -6.17
CA PHE A 300 -13.64 48.38 -6.56
C PHE A 300 -13.93 49.40 -7.69
N PRO A 301 -14.77 49.11 -8.71
CA PRO A 301 -15.14 50.07 -9.75
C PRO A 301 -15.86 51.34 -9.27
N PHE A 302 -16.45 51.31 -8.07
CA PHE A 302 -17.15 52.43 -7.44
C PHE A 302 -16.29 53.15 -6.39
N MET A 303 -15.15 52.57 -6.01
CA MET A 303 -14.36 53.04 -4.89
C MET A 303 -13.51 54.26 -5.28
N PRO A 304 -13.40 55.29 -4.41
CA PRO A 304 -12.43 56.36 -4.56
C PRO A 304 -10.99 55.82 -4.66
N LYS A 305 -10.15 56.47 -5.47
CA LYS A 305 -8.79 56.00 -5.76
C LYS A 305 -7.90 55.90 -4.51
N GLU A 306 -8.21 56.71 -3.50
CA GLU A 306 -7.48 56.80 -2.23
C GLU A 306 -7.73 55.58 -1.33
N LEU A 307 -8.85 54.86 -1.53
CA LEU A 307 -9.21 53.67 -0.77
C LEU A 307 -8.79 52.37 -1.48
N LEU A 308 -8.42 52.45 -2.76
CA LEU A 308 -7.97 51.30 -3.54
C LEU A 308 -6.52 50.93 -3.17
N PRO A 309 -6.16 49.63 -3.19
CA PRO A 309 -4.77 49.21 -3.08
C PRO A 309 -3.91 49.87 -4.17
N LYS A 310 -2.64 50.18 -3.87
CA LYS A 310 -1.73 50.91 -4.78
C LYS A 310 -1.73 50.39 -6.23
N PRO A 311 -1.70 49.08 -6.52
CA PRO A 311 -1.75 48.57 -7.89
C PRO A 311 -3.01 49.00 -8.68
N PHE A 312 -4.12 49.23 -7.98
CA PHE A 312 -5.41 49.59 -8.56
C PHE A 312 -5.70 51.09 -8.55
N SER A 313 -4.94 51.90 -7.80
CA SER A 313 -5.14 53.36 -7.70
C SER A 313 -5.01 54.10 -9.03
N SER A 314 -4.20 53.55 -9.96
CA SER A 314 -4.00 54.11 -11.31
C SER A 314 -4.98 53.57 -12.36
N VAL A 315 -5.83 52.62 -12.00
CA VAL A 315 -6.75 51.96 -12.93
C VAL A 315 -7.91 52.89 -13.25
N GLN A 316 -8.25 53.00 -14.54
CA GLN A 316 -9.51 53.60 -14.94
C GLN A 316 -10.60 52.52 -15.01
N TRP A 317 -11.64 52.72 -14.22
CA TRP A 317 -12.84 51.88 -14.18
C TRP A 317 -13.90 52.44 -15.13
N PHE A 318 -14.38 51.61 -16.04
CA PHE A 318 -15.42 51.95 -17.01
C PHE A 318 -16.81 51.57 -16.53
N ASP A 319 -17.85 52.05 -17.22
CA ASP A 319 -19.23 51.71 -16.86
C ASP A 319 -19.53 50.22 -17.00
N MET A 320 -18.85 49.52 -17.90
CA MET A 320 -18.90 48.06 -17.97
C MET A 320 -18.38 47.39 -16.68
N ASP A 321 -17.29 47.93 -16.07
CA ASP A 321 -16.75 47.41 -14.82
C ASP A 321 -17.75 47.64 -13.67
N ARG A 322 -18.38 48.82 -13.65
CA ARG A 322 -19.42 49.17 -12.67
C ARG A 322 -20.66 48.29 -12.80
N ASN A 323 -21.14 48.09 -14.03
CA ASN A 323 -22.29 47.25 -14.32
C ASN A 323 -22.01 45.78 -13.95
N ALA A 324 -20.83 45.27 -14.27
CA ALA A 324 -20.41 43.92 -13.88
C ALA A 324 -20.33 43.77 -12.35
N SER A 325 -19.74 44.74 -11.66
CA SER A 325 -19.66 44.76 -10.19
C SER A 325 -21.03 44.84 -9.55
N GLN A 326 -21.93 45.67 -10.08
CA GLN A 326 -23.30 45.79 -9.60
C GLN A 326 -24.07 44.48 -9.80
N LEU A 327 -23.97 43.84 -10.97
CA LEU A 327 -24.60 42.56 -11.26
C LEU A 327 -24.12 41.47 -10.28
N PHE A 328 -22.82 41.22 -10.25
CA PHE A 328 -22.22 40.13 -9.46
C PHE A 328 -22.52 40.31 -7.96
N SER A 329 -22.29 41.51 -7.43
CA SER A 329 -22.56 41.80 -6.02
C SER A 329 -24.05 41.73 -5.67
N SER A 330 -24.96 42.00 -6.61
CA SER A 330 -26.40 41.88 -6.38
C SER A 330 -26.82 40.43 -6.17
N PHE A 331 -26.34 39.50 -6.99
CA PHE A 331 -26.61 38.07 -6.79
C PHE A 331 -26.01 37.52 -5.50
N PHE A 332 -24.81 37.97 -5.13
CA PHE A 332 -24.20 37.59 -3.86
C PHE A 332 -25.03 38.10 -2.66
N ARG A 333 -25.46 39.37 -2.70
CA ARG A 333 -26.37 39.95 -1.67
C ARG A 333 -27.71 39.23 -1.58
N GLN A 334 -28.29 38.83 -2.72
CA GLN A 334 -29.53 38.06 -2.76
C GLN A 334 -29.35 36.71 -2.04
N PHE A 335 -28.28 35.98 -2.36
CA PHE A 335 -27.97 34.73 -1.68
C PHE A 335 -27.76 34.91 -0.17
N LEU A 336 -26.98 35.91 0.25
CA LEU A 336 -26.76 36.19 1.67
C LEU A 336 -28.06 36.51 2.43
N LYS A 337 -29.00 37.21 1.78
CA LYS A 337 -30.25 37.64 2.41
C LYS A 337 -31.31 36.53 2.44
N PHE A 338 -31.40 35.72 1.39
CA PHE A 338 -32.51 34.79 1.18
C PHE A 338 -32.12 33.31 1.16
N GLY A 339 -30.82 33.00 1.16
CA GLY A 339 -30.31 31.64 0.91
C GLY A 339 -30.51 31.17 -0.54
N ASP A 340 -30.91 32.07 -1.44
CA ASP A 340 -31.21 31.80 -2.85
C ASP A 340 -30.86 33.03 -3.69
N PRO A 341 -29.96 32.91 -4.69
CA PRO A 341 -29.59 34.02 -5.55
C PRO A 341 -30.74 34.50 -6.46
N ASN A 342 -31.80 33.71 -6.61
CA ASN A 342 -32.94 34.03 -7.49
C ASN A 342 -34.01 34.90 -6.83
N LEU A 343 -33.96 35.07 -5.51
CA LEU A 343 -34.94 35.85 -4.78
C LEU A 343 -34.46 37.30 -4.61
N PRO A 344 -35.34 38.31 -4.85
CA PRO A 344 -36.79 38.21 -5.00
C PRO A 344 -37.31 38.16 -6.46
N TYR A 345 -36.42 38.13 -7.46
CA TYR A 345 -36.80 38.44 -8.85
C TYR A 345 -37.26 37.24 -9.71
N ASP A 346 -37.31 36.04 -9.13
CA ASP A 346 -37.56 34.77 -9.83
C ASP A 346 -36.51 34.55 -10.94
N GLY A 347 -35.25 34.43 -10.49
CA GLY A 347 -34.08 34.28 -11.36
C GLY A 347 -33.89 32.86 -11.94
N ALA A 348 -33.03 32.76 -12.96
CA ALA A 348 -32.75 31.53 -13.71
C ALA A 348 -31.51 30.75 -13.22
N TRP A 349 -30.97 31.05 -12.05
CA TRP A 349 -29.81 30.35 -11.49
C TRP A 349 -30.23 29.06 -10.82
N ALA A 350 -30.27 27.97 -11.59
CA ALA A 350 -30.57 26.65 -11.04
C ALA A 350 -29.51 26.20 -10.03
N ALA A 351 -29.96 25.56 -8.95
CA ALA A 351 -29.07 24.95 -7.96
C ALA A 351 -28.27 23.80 -8.60
N HIS A 352 -27.02 23.65 -8.17
CA HIS A 352 -26.17 22.52 -8.51
C HIS A 352 -26.78 21.24 -7.95
N GLN A 353 -26.88 20.20 -8.80
CA GLN A 353 -27.49 18.93 -8.44
C GLN A 353 -26.57 17.76 -8.81
N PRO A 354 -26.64 16.63 -8.09
CA PRO A 354 -25.75 15.48 -8.33
C PRO A 354 -25.88 14.81 -9.70
N ARG A 355 -26.95 15.09 -10.46
CA ARG A 355 -27.17 14.52 -11.80
C ARG A 355 -27.06 15.55 -12.91
N GLU A 356 -27.50 16.77 -12.64
CA GLU A 356 -27.56 17.81 -13.66
C GLU A 356 -26.33 18.72 -13.66
N HIS A 357 -25.55 18.74 -12.58
CA HIS A 357 -24.30 19.50 -12.47
C HIS A 357 -24.39 20.96 -12.92
N TRP A 358 -25.51 21.62 -12.65
CA TRP A 358 -25.74 23.01 -13.06
C TRP A 358 -24.70 23.96 -12.48
N TYR A 359 -24.28 24.93 -13.28
CA TYR A 359 -23.51 26.10 -12.85
C TYR A 359 -23.91 27.34 -13.65
N MET A 360 -23.71 28.51 -13.05
CA MET A 360 -23.93 29.80 -13.72
C MET A 360 -22.64 30.32 -14.33
N ASP A 361 -22.61 30.50 -15.64
CA ASP A 361 -21.53 31.17 -16.36
C ASP A 361 -21.80 32.68 -16.43
N PHE A 362 -21.13 33.45 -15.58
CA PHE A 362 -21.15 34.91 -15.63
C PHE A 362 -20.32 35.41 -16.82
N ASN A 363 -20.96 35.49 -17.98
CA ASN A 363 -20.37 36.02 -19.21
C ASN A 363 -20.61 37.52 -19.43
N TYR A 364 -21.40 38.15 -18.55
CA TYR A 364 -21.72 39.57 -18.54
C TYR A 364 -22.25 40.14 -19.87
N THR A 365 -22.93 39.35 -20.70
CA THR A 365 -23.53 39.84 -21.95
C THR A 365 -24.79 40.68 -21.71
N ASN A 366 -25.48 40.47 -20.58
CA ASN A 366 -26.67 41.22 -20.17
C ASN A 366 -26.56 41.72 -18.72
N MET A 367 -25.73 42.73 -18.50
CA MET A 367 -25.42 43.23 -17.14
C MET A 367 -26.57 43.98 -16.46
N ALA A 368 -27.64 44.33 -17.18
CA ALA A 368 -28.80 45.02 -16.63
C ALA A 368 -29.84 44.07 -16.02
N SER A 369 -29.78 42.77 -16.31
CA SER A 369 -30.77 41.79 -15.88
C SER A 369 -30.46 41.21 -14.50
N LEU A 370 -31.28 41.54 -13.50
CA LEU A 370 -31.25 40.91 -12.17
C LEU A 370 -31.96 39.55 -12.10
N LYS A 371 -32.46 39.03 -13.23
CA LYS A 371 -33.06 37.69 -13.33
C LYS A 371 -32.12 36.67 -13.95
N THR A 372 -31.27 37.11 -14.87
CA THR A 372 -30.41 36.25 -15.69
C THR A 372 -28.98 36.80 -15.62
N PRO A 373 -28.18 36.38 -14.61
CA PRO A 373 -26.82 36.90 -14.41
C PRO A 373 -25.84 36.53 -15.52
N GLY A 374 -26.18 35.51 -16.32
CA GLY A 374 -25.33 34.91 -17.32
C GLY A 374 -26.05 33.74 -17.98
N VAL A 375 -25.29 32.73 -18.40
CA VAL A 375 -25.82 31.54 -19.07
C VAL A 375 -25.75 30.35 -18.13
N LEU A 376 -26.88 29.67 -17.92
CA LEU A 376 -26.91 28.42 -17.18
C LEU A 376 -26.30 27.30 -18.04
N LYS A 377 -25.29 26.61 -17.50
CA LYS A 377 -24.57 25.53 -18.18
C LYS A 377 -24.44 24.30 -17.25
N ARG A 378 -23.99 23.18 -17.80
CA ARG A 378 -23.74 21.92 -17.07
C ARG A 378 -22.32 21.45 -17.27
N ASP A 379 -21.87 20.58 -16.37
CA ASP A 379 -20.67 19.77 -16.52
C ASP A 379 -19.39 20.62 -16.71
N TYR A 380 -19.17 21.61 -15.84
CA TYR A 380 -17.99 22.47 -15.89
C TYR A 380 -16.70 21.66 -15.78
N HIS A 381 -15.88 21.66 -16.83
CA HIS A 381 -14.59 20.96 -16.90
C HIS A 381 -14.69 19.49 -16.44
N PHE A 382 -15.78 18.81 -16.76
CA PHE A 382 -16.08 17.51 -16.17
C PHE A 382 -15.05 16.42 -16.52
N HIS A 383 -14.38 16.52 -17.68
CA HIS A 383 -13.32 15.60 -18.07
C HIS A 383 -12.08 15.78 -17.20
N GLU A 384 -11.67 17.02 -16.98
CA GLU A 384 -10.53 17.41 -16.15
C GLU A 384 -10.81 17.11 -14.67
N VAL A 385 -12.03 17.42 -14.20
CA VAL A 385 -12.49 17.09 -12.85
C VAL A 385 -12.47 15.57 -12.62
N ALA A 386 -12.93 14.77 -13.60
CA ALA A 386 -12.89 13.32 -13.50
C ALA A 386 -11.46 12.77 -13.51
N PHE A 387 -10.56 13.38 -14.29
CA PHE A 387 -9.14 13.02 -14.29
C PHE A 387 -8.53 13.18 -12.89
N TRP A 388 -8.73 14.34 -12.25
CA TRP A 388 -8.18 14.62 -10.92
C TRP A 388 -8.87 13.87 -9.78
N ASN A 389 -10.21 13.81 -9.77
CA ASN A 389 -10.95 13.27 -8.63
C ASN A 389 -11.15 11.74 -8.70
N ASN A 390 -11.05 11.14 -9.89
CA ASN A 390 -11.29 9.71 -10.08
C ASN A 390 -10.06 8.97 -10.61
N TYR A 391 -9.44 9.45 -11.69
CA TYR A 391 -8.37 8.70 -12.37
C TYR A 391 -7.05 8.72 -11.59
N ILE A 392 -6.54 9.90 -11.22
CA ILE A 392 -5.26 10.02 -10.49
C ILE A 392 -5.26 9.22 -9.17
N PRO A 393 -6.28 9.31 -8.30
CA PRO A 393 -6.33 8.50 -7.08
C PRO A 393 -6.30 6.99 -7.37
N GLN A 394 -6.92 6.53 -8.46
CA GLN A 394 -6.91 5.11 -8.83
C GLN A 394 -5.54 4.63 -9.30
N VAL A 395 -4.75 5.48 -9.97
CA VAL A 395 -3.38 5.16 -10.36
C VAL A 395 -2.54 4.88 -9.12
N ASP A 396 -2.62 5.74 -8.10
CA ASP A 396 -1.98 5.55 -6.80
C ASP A 396 -2.41 4.24 -6.13
N PHE A 397 -3.72 3.98 -6.01
CA PHE A 397 -4.21 2.73 -5.41
C PHE A 397 -3.77 1.47 -6.15
N SER A 398 -3.78 1.47 -7.49
CA SER A 398 -3.48 0.29 -8.31
C SER A 398 -2.01 -0.13 -8.34
N LEU A 399 -1.11 0.78 -7.96
CA LEU A 399 0.33 0.56 -7.96
C LEU A 399 0.85 0.16 -6.57
N ASN A 400 0.06 0.42 -5.52
CA ASN A 400 0.34 0.04 -4.13
C ASN A 400 -0.25 -1.34 -3.73
N ASP A 401 -1.04 -1.99 -4.60
CA ASP A 401 -1.62 -3.35 -4.46
C ASP A 401 -0.82 -4.40 -5.25
#